data_AF-A0A2E8W9Z1-F1
#
_entry.id   AF-A0A2E8W9Z1-F1
#
_cell.length_a   1.000
_cell.length_b   1.000
_cell.length_c   1.000
_cell.angle_alpha   90.00
_cell.angle_beta   90.00
_cell.angle_gamma   90.00
#
_symmetry.space_group_name_H-M   'P 1'
#
loop_
_entity.id
_entity.type
_entity.pdbx_description
1 polymer ?
#
loop_
_entity_poly.entity_id
_entity_poly.type
_entity_poly.pdbx_seq_one_letter_code
_entity_poly.pdbx_strand_id
1 'polypeptide(L)' 'MSESNGAVVIVPGSHRVPVRSSEDHPRFSEERWILAKPGQVVICNGCLYHRGAANNSKRKRRVCLMCY' A
#
# COMPACT_ATOMS: atom_id res chain seq x y z
N MET A 1 -8.43 10.90 8.42
CA MET A 1 -7.69 10.26 7.30
C MET A 1 -8.63 9.24 6.69
N SER A 2 -8.64 9.08 5.37
CA SER A 2 -9.66 8.29 4.67
C SER A 2 -9.00 7.29 3.75
N GLU A 3 -9.59 6.10 3.61
CA GLU A 3 -9.19 5.08 2.64
C GLU A 3 -9.42 5.51 1.19
N SER A 4 -10.29 6.50 0.96
CA SER A 4 -10.64 6.99 -0.39
C SER A 4 -9.56 7.82 -1.07
N ASN A 5 -8.47 8.18 -0.40
CA ASN A 5 -7.45 9.07 -0.93
C ASN A 5 -6.28 8.37 -1.62
N GLY A 6 -6.34 7.04 -1.77
CA GLY A 6 -5.27 6.25 -2.39
C GLY A 6 -4.10 5.94 -1.45
N ALA A 7 -4.40 5.60 -0.20
CA ALA A 7 -3.40 5.17 0.78
C ALA A 7 -2.60 3.94 0.31
N VAL A 8 -1.45 3.70 0.96
CA VAL A 8 -0.70 2.45 0.75
C VAL A 8 -1.49 1.31 1.38
N VAL A 9 -1.62 0.19 0.67
CA VAL A 9 -2.22 -1.04 1.16
C VAL A 9 -1.15 -2.11 1.22
N ILE A 10 -1.11 -2.88 2.30
CA ILE A 10 -0.16 -3.98 2.50
C ILE A 10 -0.89 -5.28 2.82
N VAL A 11 -0.24 -6.41 2.62
CA VAL A 11 -0.62 -7.68 3.24
C VAL A 11 0.42 -8.01 4.31
N PRO A 12 0.11 -7.89 5.62
CA PRO A 12 1.05 -8.19 6.68
C PRO A 12 1.62 -9.60 6.55
N GLY A 13 2.94 -9.75 6.75
CA GLY A 13 3.61 -11.06 6.69
C GLY A 13 3.88 -11.61 5.29
N SER A 14 3.34 -11.01 4.22
CA SER A 14 3.54 -11.46 2.84
C SER A 14 5.01 -11.52 2.39
N HIS A 15 5.92 -10.76 3.01
CA HIS A 15 7.36 -10.85 2.76
C HIS A 15 7.99 -12.19 3.15
N ARG A 16 7.26 -13.05 3.88
CA ARG A 16 7.74 -14.37 4.35
C ARG A 16 7.25 -15.53 3.50
N VAL A 17 6.34 -15.27 2.56
CA VAL A 17 5.70 -16.31 1.75
C VAL A 17 5.61 -15.85 0.29
N PRO A 18 5.76 -16.75 -0.69
CA PRO A 18 5.53 -16.38 -2.08
C PRO A 18 4.08 -15.92 -2.27
N VAL A 19 3.89 -14.67 -2.66
CA VAL A 19 2.57 -14.14 -3.01
C VAL A 19 2.21 -14.68 -4.39
N ARG A 20 1.29 -15.64 -4.43
CA ARG A 20 0.82 -16.25 -5.68
C ARG A 20 -0.54 -15.65 -6.03
N SER A 21 -0.52 -14.71 -6.96
CA SER A 21 -1.72 -14.20 -7.61
C SER A 21 -1.54 -14.32 -9.12
N SER A 22 -2.52 -14.90 -9.82
CA SER A 22 -2.63 -14.84 -11.28
C SER A 22 -3.35 -13.59 -11.77
N GLU A 23 -3.92 -12.79 -10.86
CA GLU A 23 -4.61 -11.54 -11.17
C GLU A 23 -3.62 -10.37 -11.18
N ASP A 24 -3.90 -9.36 -12.03
CA ASP A 24 -3.10 -8.13 -12.11
C ASP A 24 -3.26 -7.24 -10.87
N HIS A 25 -4.41 -7.31 -10.19
CA HIS A 25 -4.75 -6.51 -9.01
C HIS A 25 -5.43 -7.36 -7.94
N PRO A 26 -4.73 -8.37 -7.38
CA PRO A 26 -5.33 -9.25 -6.40
C PRO A 26 -5.78 -8.46 -5.18
N ARG A 27 -6.92 -8.89 -4.63
CA ARG A 27 -7.37 -8.45 -3.31
C ARG A 27 -7.24 -9.59 -2.33
N PHE A 28 -6.66 -9.28 -1.18
CA PHE A 28 -6.54 -10.22 -0.08
C PHE A 28 -7.45 -9.78 1.06
N SER A 29 -8.03 -10.73 1.78
CA SER A 29 -8.88 -10.44 2.95
C SER A 29 -8.09 -9.79 4.10
N GLU A 30 -6.78 -10.00 4.11
CA GLU A 30 -5.82 -9.58 5.11
C GLU A 30 -5.19 -8.21 4.79
N GLU A 31 -5.62 -7.56 3.70
CA GLU A 31 -5.15 -6.23 3.33
C GLU A 31 -5.36 -5.21 4.46
N ARG A 32 -4.37 -4.34 4.66
CA ARG A 32 -4.45 -3.24 5.61
C ARG A 32 -4.03 -1.93 4.97
N TRP A 33 -4.81 -0.88 5.20
CA TRP A 33 -4.53 0.48 4.76
C TRP A 33 -3.61 1.18 5.75
N ILE A 34 -2.49 1.70 5.25
CA ILE A 34 -1.54 2.48 6.02
C ILE A 34 -1.85 3.96 5.85
N LEU A 35 -2.44 4.56 6.88
CA LEU A 35 -2.80 5.97 6.91
C LEU A 35 -1.65 6.79 7.53
N ALA A 36 -0.96 7.56 6.69
CA ALA A 36 0.16 8.41 7.10
C ALA A 36 -0.15 9.90 6.87
N LYS A 37 0.21 10.75 7.84
CA LYS A 37 0.11 12.22 7.75
C LYS A 37 1.31 12.76 6.98
N PRO A 38 1.22 13.96 6.37
CA PRO A 38 2.41 14.65 5.87
C PRO A 38 3.50 14.71 6.95
N GLY A 39 4.73 14.33 6.60
CA GLY A 39 5.87 14.24 7.51
C GLY A 39 6.10 12.88 8.16
N GLN A 40 5.14 11.94 8.09
CA GLN A 40 5.37 10.56 8.50
C GLN A 40 5.95 9.73 7.36
N VAL A 41 6.72 8.70 7.73
CA VAL A 41 7.38 7.79 6.79
C VAL A 41 6.79 6.39 6.94
N VAL A 42 6.59 5.72 5.80
CA VAL A 42 6.28 4.28 5.76
C VAL A 42 7.52 3.57 5.24
N ILE A 43 8.14 2.76 6.11
CA ILE A 43 9.29 1.91 5.75
C ILE A 43 8.76 0.48 5.63
N CYS A 44 9.08 -0.19 4.53
CA CYS A 44 8.67 -1.58 4.30
C CYS A 44 9.80 -2.38 3.66
N ASN A 45 9.77 -3.69 3.86
CA ASN A 45 10.66 -4.65 3.20
C ASN A 45 10.25 -4.76 1.72
N GLY A 46 11.22 -4.76 0.78
CA GLY A 46 10.95 -4.84 -0.65
C GLY A 46 10.20 -6.10 -1.11
N CYS A 47 10.25 -7.18 -0.32
CA CYS A 47 9.47 -8.40 -0.58
C CYS A 47 8.04 -8.36 -0.02
N LEU A 48 7.67 -7.33 0.76
CA LEU A 48 6.31 -7.19 1.28
C LEU A 48 5.38 -6.84 0.13
N TYR A 49 4.27 -7.56 -0.01
CA TYR A 49 3.21 -7.14 -0.92
C TYR A 49 2.67 -5.78 -0.47
N HIS A 50 2.76 -4.82 -1.38
CA HIS A 50 2.23 -3.48 -1.20
C HIS A 50 1.70 -2.93 -2.51
N ARG A 51 0.67 -2.09 -2.43
CA ARG A 51 0.11 -1.38 -3.59
C ARG A 51 -0.41 0.00 -3.19
N GLY A 52 -0.54 0.89 -4.18
CA GLY A 52 -1.35 2.09 -4.02
C GLY A 52 -2.84 1.75 -4.18
N ALA A 53 -3.70 2.19 -3.26
CA ALA A 53 -5.14 2.17 -3.49
C ALA A 53 -5.55 3.22 -4.54
N ALA A 54 -6.72 3.00 -5.15
CA ALA A 54 -7.35 4.00 -6.02
C ALA A 54 -7.66 5.29 -5.22
N ASN A 55 -7.36 6.44 -5.81
CA ASN A 55 -7.69 7.73 -5.23
C ASN A 55 -9.00 8.26 -5.81
N ASN A 56 -10.07 8.15 -5.03
CA ASN A 56 -11.42 8.60 -5.38
C ASN A 56 -11.78 9.96 -4.75
N SER A 57 -10.82 10.64 -4.11
CA SER A 57 -11.07 11.84 -3.30
C SER A 57 -11.17 13.15 -4.10
N LYS A 58 -11.04 13.12 -5.43
CA LYS A 58 -10.91 14.30 -6.33
C LYS A 58 -9.76 15.26 -5.99
N ARG A 59 -8.87 14.88 -5.05
CA ARG A 59 -7.69 15.67 -4.64
C ARG A 59 -6.41 14.95 -5.06
N LYS A 60 -5.35 15.70 -5.33
CA LYS A 60 -4.03 15.14 -5.64
C LYS A 60 -3.37 14.57 -4.37
N ARG A 61 -2.96 13.30 -4.41
CA ARG A 61 -2.06 12.69 -3.42
C ARG A 61 -0.63 12.86 -3.91
N ARG A 62 0.28 13.27 -3.02
CA ARG A 62 1.73 13.37 -3.30
C ARG A 62 2.48 12.42 -2.39
N VAL A 63 3.57 11.85 -2.92
CA VAL A 63 4.48 10.96 -2.20
C VAL A 63 5.89 11.17 -2.75
N CYS A 64 6.90 11.02 -1.90
CA CYS A 64 8.28 10.83 -2.31
C CYS A 64 8.62 9.37 -2.03
N LEU A 65 8.96 8.61 -3.07
CA LEU A 65 9.33 7.20 -2.97
C LEU A 65 10.84 7.09 -3.10
N MET A 66 11.47 6.35 -2.18
CA MET A 66 12.89 6.04 -2.20
C MET A 66 13.04 4.53 -2.00
N CYS A 67 13.91 3.90 -2.78
CA CYS A 67 14.27 2.49 -2.68
C CYS A 67 15.77 2.39 -2.44
N TYR A 68 16.18 1.53 -1.51
CA TYR A 68 17.57 1.31 -1.11
C TYR A 68 17.93 -0.16 -1.25
#